data_AF-A0A822H601-F1
#
_entry.id   AF-A0A822H601-F1
#
_cell.length_a   1.000
_cell.length_b   1.000
_cell.length_c   1.000
_cell.angle_alpha   90.00
_cell.angle_beta   90.00
_cell.angle_gamma   90.00
#
_symmetry.space_group_name_H-M   'P 1'
#
loop_
_entity.id
_entity.type
_entity.pdbx_description
1 polymer ?
#
loop_
_entity_poly.entity_id
_entity_poly.type
_entity_poly.pdbx_seq_one_letter_code
_entity_poly.pdbx_strand_id
1 'polypeptide(L)' 'AVFQIDSCQYNVEEDLWHAQVHATDQGADLAAKYMEYQKKKIVKSNIILMFGNLLLEMGEYARAETYFDTILNSSNPN' A
#
# COMPACT_ATOMS: atom_id res chain seq x y z
N ALA A 1 -7.47 2.31 10.69
CA ALA A 1 -7.94 2.98 11.92
C ALA A 1 -7.74 2.00 13.07
N VAL A 2 -7.41 2.48 14.27
CA VAL A 2 -7.12 1.64 15.45
C VAL A 2 -8.40 1.32 16.24
N PHE A 3 -9.42 2.17 16.13
CA PHE A 3 -10.72 1.99 16.77
C PHE A 3 -11.84 2.36 15.78
N GLN A 4 -12.96 1.65 15.87
CA GLN A 4 -14.19 1.93 15.15
C GLN A 4 -15.32 2.15 16.16
N ILE A 5 -16.16 3.16 15.91
CA ILE A 5 -17.34 3.46 16.72
C ILE A 5 -18.51 2.63 16.18
N ASP A 6 -19.09 1.79 17.04
CA ASP A 6 -20.24 0.96 16.71
C ASP A 6 -21.55 1.71 16.94
N SER A 7 -21.62 2.45 18.03
CA SER A 7 -22.78 3.25 18.38
C SER A 7 -22.38 4.43 19.27
N CYS A 8 -23.17 5.49 19.21
CA CYS A 8 -23.05 6.63 20.11
C CYS A 8 -24.47 7.04 20.52
N GLN A 9 -24.77 6.96 21.81
CA GLN A 9 -26.09 7.27 22.36
C GLN A 9 -25.94 8.18 23.56
N TYR A 10 -26.83 9.15 23.66
CA TYR A 10 -26.88 10.03 24.83
C TYR A 10 -27.66 9.35 25.95
N ASN A 11 -27.01 9.18 27.10
CA ASN A 11 -27.61 8.64 28.30
C ASN A 11 -28.14 9.81 29.15
N VAL A 12 -29.48 9.94 29.20
CA VAL A 12 -30.16 11.01 29.93
C VAL A 12 -30.04 10.84 31.45
N GLU A 13 -29.94 9.60 31.94
CA GLU A 13 -29.83 9.33 33.39
C GLU A 13 -28.47 9.75 33.94
N GLU A 14 -27.43 9.63 33.12
CA GLU A 14 -26.05 9.95 33.51
C GLU A 14 -25.57 11.30 32.98
N ASP A 15 -26.38 11.98 32.14
CA ASP A 15 -26.04 13.24 31.43
C ASP A 15 -24.75 13.16 30.61
N LEU A 16 -24.53 12.02 29.95
CA LEU A 16 -23.28 11.70 29.25
C LEU A 16 -23.54 11.01 27.91
N TRP A 17 -22.60 11.13 26.98
CA TRP A 17 -22.60 10.36 25.74
C TRP A 17 -21.87 9.02 25.93
N HIS A 18 -22.58 7.92 25.66
CA HIS A 18 -22.03 6.59 25.62
C HIS A 18 -21.64 6.23 24.19
N ALA A 19 -20.34 6.19 23.93
CA ALA A 19 -19.78 5.69 22.70
C ALA A 19 -19.29 4.25 22.90
N GLN A 20 -19.88 3.32 22.16
CA GLN A 20 -19.39 1.95 22.07
C GLN A 20 -18.36 1.88 20.95
N VAL A 21 -17.15 1.44 21.30
CA VAL A 21 -16.04 1.32 20.35
C VAL A 21 -15.41 -0.06 20.47
N HIS A 22 -14.94 -0.60 19.35
CA HIS A 22 -14.07 -1.75 19.33
C HIS A 22 -12.73 -1.41 18.68
N ALA A 23 -11.66 -2.01 19.20
CA ALA A 23 -10.37 -1.98 18.53
C ALA A 23 -10.46 -2.79 17.24
N THR A 24 -9.93 -2.25 16.14
CA THR A 24 -9.94 -2.95 14.85
C THR A 24 -8.56 -2.89 14.23
N ASP A 25 -8.15 -4.05 13.71
CA ASP A 25 -6.93 -4.18 12.93
C ASP A 25 -7.20 -4.07 11.43
N GLN A 26 -8.42 -3.68 11.02
CA GLN A 26 -8.82 -3.66 9.60
C GLN A 26 -7.89 -2.79 8.73
N GLY A 27 -7.36 -1.70 9.30
CA GLY A 27 -6.36 -0.89 8.61
C GLY A 27 -5.02 -1.61 8.45
N ALA A 28 -4.57 -2.32 9.49
CA ALA A 28 -3.34 -3.10 9.46
C ALA A 28 -3.48 -4.30 8.50
N ASP A 29 -4.61 -5.00 8.54
CA ASP A 29 -4.94 -6.10 7.65
C ASP A 29 -5.01 -5.67 6.18
N LEU A 30 -5.60 -4.51 5.90
CA LEU A 30 -5.66 -3.98 4.54
C LEU A 30 -4.26 -3.62 4.02
N ALA A 31 -3.45 -2.97 4.84
CA ALA A 31 -2.06 -2.66 4.50
C ALA A 31 -1.23 -3.93 4.28
N ALA A 32 -1.39 -4.94 5.13
CA ALA A 32 -0.73 -6.23 4.98
C ALA A 32 -1.14 -6.95 3.68
N LYS A 33 -2.44 -6.95 3.34
CA LYS A 33 -2.93 -7.52 2.08
C LYS A 33 -2.38 -6.78 0.85
N TYR A 34 -2.29 -5.46 0.91
CA TYR A 34 -1.70 -4.67 -0.17
C TYR A 34 -0.21 -4.98 -0.35
N MET A 35 0.55 -5.03 0.75
CA MET A 35 1.97 -5.39 0.73
C MET A 35 2.19 -6.80 0.19
N GLU A 36 1.37 -7.77 0.58
CA GLU A 36 1.46 -9.15 0.08
C GLU A 36 1.10 -9.26 -1.41
N TYR A 37 0.10 -8.50 -1.88
CA TYR A 37 -0.23 -8.40 -3.31
C TYR A 37 0.95 -7.84 -4.11
N GLN A 38 1.54 -6.73 -3.64
CA GLN A 38 2.72 -6.15 -4.28
C GLN A 38 3.89 -7.14 -4.25
N LYS A 39 4.17 -7.77 -3.11
CA LYS A 39 5.21 -8.80 -2.96
C LYS A 39 5.05 -9.94 -3.98
N LYS A 40 3.84 -10.48 -4.14
CA LYS A 40 3.57 -11.53 -5.15
C LYS A 40 3.76 -11.01 -6.58
N LYS A 41 3.41 -9.75 -6.85
CA LYS A 41 3.69 -9.08 -8.13
C LYS A 41 5.21 -8.93 -8.33
N ILE A 42 5.99 -8.59 -7.30
CA ILE A 42 7.46 -8.52 -7.34
C ILE A 42 8.07 -9.90 -7.60
N VAL A 43 7.61 -10.94 -6.92
CA VAL A 43 8.17 -12.30 -7.05
C VAL A 43 7.88 -12.88 -8.44
N LYS A 44 6.76 -12.51 -9.07
CA LYS A 44 6.40 -12.97 -10.43
C LYS A 44 6.91 -12.08 -11.55
N SER A 45 7.23 -10.82 -11.27
CA SER A 45 7.72 -9.86 -12.27
C SER A 45 9.23 -9.74 -12.16
N ASN A 46 9.92 -9.58 -13.29
CA ASN A 46 11.36 -9.31 -13.23
C ASN A 46 11.57 -8.02 -12.43
N ILE A 47 12.25 -8.09 -11.28
CA ILE A 47 12.43 -6.96 -10.35
C ILE A 47 12.99 -5.71 -11.05
N ILE A 48 13.74 -5.94 -12.13
CA ILE A 48 14.26 -4.93 -13.04
C ILE A 48 13.10 -4.14 -13.68
N LEU A 49 12.10 -4.80 -14.26
CA LEU A 49 10.93 -4.13 -14.85
C LEU A 49 10.11 -3.35 -13.81
N MET A 50 10.09 -3.80 -12.55
CA MET A 50 9.37 -3.11 -11.49
C MET A 50 9.95 -1.74 -11.15
N PHE A 51 11.27 -1.62 -11.04
CA PHE A 51 11.90 -0.33 -10.76
C PHE A 51 11.69 0.66 -11.90
N GLY A 52 11.77 0.20 -13.15
CA GLY A 52 11.45 1.04 -14.31
C GLY A 52 9.99 1.52 -14.30
N ASN A 53 9.05 0.65 -13.96
CA ASN A 53 7.63 1.03 -13.85
C ASN A 53 7.34 1.99 -12.69
N LEU A 54 8.04 1.85 -11.55
CA LEU A 54 7.90 2.79 -10.44
C LEU A 54 8.33 4.20 -10.85
N LEU A 55 9.42 4.34 -11.61
CA LEU A 55 9.85 5.62 -12.17
C LEU A 55 8.76 6.24 -13.06
N LEU A 56 8.06 5.43 -13.88
CA LEU A 56 6.93 5.90 -14.70
C LEU A 56 5.75 6.36 -13.84
N GLU A 57 5.38 5.60 -12.81
CA GLU A 57 4.26 5.94 -11.90
C GLU A 57 4.53 7.23 -11.11
N MET A 58 5.80 7.54 -10.81
CA MET A 58 6.21 8.79 -10.17
C MET A 58 6.33 9.98 -11.13
N GLY A 59 6.14 9.79 -12.44
CA GLY A 59 6.32 10.83 -13.46
C GLY A 59 7.78 11.11 -13.84
N GLU A 60 8.72 10.27 -13.40
CA GLU A 60 10.16 10.40 -13.63
C GLU A 60 10.58 9.79 -14.98
N TYR A 61 9.95 10.25 -16.07
CA TYR A 61 10.05 9.60 -17.40
C TYR A 61 11.48 9.52 -17.96
N ALA A 62 12.27 10.58 -17.86
CA ALA A 62 13.66 10.60 -18.37
C ALA A 62 14.56 9.61 -17.63
N ARG A 63 14.31 9.40 -16.33
CA ARG A 63 15.02 8.41 -15.53
C ARG A 63 14.56 7.00 -15.85
N ALA A 64 13.27 6.80 -16.10
CA ALA A 64 12.73 5.52 -16.54
C ALA A 64 13.34 5.09 -17.88
N GLU A 65 13.44 6.02 -18.84
CA GLU A 65 14.05 5.79 -20.16
C GLU A 65 15.53 5.36 -20.02
N THR A 66 16.33 6.15 -19.31
CA THR A 66 17.75 5.84 -19.06
C THR A 66 17.91 4.47 -18.37
N TYR A 67 17.03 4.17 -17.42
CA TYR A 67 17.05 2.91 -16.68
C TYR A 67 16.79 1.71 -17.61
N PHE A 68 15.74 1.75 -18.43
CA PHE A 68 15.43 0.70 -19.39
C PHE A 68 16.51 0.54 -20.47
N ASP A 69 17.06 1.64 -20.98
CA ASP A 69 18.18 1.60 -21.93
C ASP A 69 19.42 0.95 -21.33
N THR A 70 19.73 1.24 -20.06
CA THR A 70 20.86 0.61 -19.36
C THR A 70 20.66 -0.90 -19.25
N ILE A 71 19.45 -1.36 -18.98
CA ILE A 71 19.13 -2.79 -18.88
C ILE A 71 19.26 -3.46 -20.26
N LEU A 72 18.63 -2.89 -21.29
CA LEU A 72 18.61 -3.43 -22.65
C LEU A 72 20.02 -3.53 -23.26
N ASN A 73 20.90 -2.59 -22.91
CA ASN A 73 22.26 -2.53 -23.42
C ASN A 73 23.31 -3.12 -22.46
N SER A 74 22.91 -3.59 -21.28
CA SER A 74 23.82 -4.32 -20.39
C SER A 74 24.13 -5.70 -20.97
N SER A 75 25.42 -6.07 -20.99
CA SER A 75 25.95 -7.22 -21.74
C SER A 75 25.57 -8.60 -21.18
N ASN A 76 24.51 -8.71 -20.38
CA ASN A 76 23.96 -9.97 -19.91
C ASN A 76 22.43 -9.82 -19.73
N PRO A 77 21.63 -10.35 -20.67
CA PRO A 77 20.20 -10.51 -20.43
C PRO A 77 20.05 -11.69 -19.47
N ASN A 78 19.64 -11.42 -18.22
CA ASN A 78 19.19 -12.47 -17.30
C ASN A 78 17.97 -13.21 -17.86
#